data_AF-A0A849DGK5-F1
#
_entry.id   AF-A0A849DGK5-F1
#
_cell.length_a   1.000
_cell.length_b   1.000
_cell.length_c   1.000
_cell.angle_alpha   90.00
_cell.angle_beta   90.00
_cell.angle_gamma   90.00
#
_symmetry.space_group_name_H-M   'P 1'
#
loop_
_entity.id
_entity.type
_entity.pdbx_description
1 polymer ?
#
loop_
_entity_poly.entity_id
_entity_poly.type
_entity_poly.pdbx_seq_one_letter_code
_entity_poly.pdbx_strand_id
1 'polypeptide(L)'
;GTPADGWLRRAESAGASLRGLASVPGDLRVREQIGDIDSQAAAAVVDLRRFARQITAVERAAAGIGVYRLRTERATLVNGLLHLPDGPLRQERQRAVTAVDDQLAVYERLRVAIDTMLAKMQSTVLGLESLAARLAEVTALYATTGGVSAVTATRIAGLADDLDGMRTGLAEAERLSRQALGTPEP
;
A
#
# COMPACT_ATOMS: atom_id res chain seq x y z
N GLY A 1 -7.97 2.61 -14.46
CA GLY A 1 -7.50 2.91 -13.10
C GLY A 1 -6.50 1.85 -12.71
N THR A 2 -5.45 2.23 -11.98
CA THR A 2 -4.46 1.30 -11.44
C THR A 2 -5.10 0.40 -10.36
N PRO A 3 -4.50 -0.73 -9.99
CA PRO A 3 -4.94 -1.51 -8.83
C PRO A 3 -5.04 -0.65 -7.56
N ALA A 4 -4.10 0.28 -7.36
CA ALA A 4 -4.13 1.23 -6.26
C ALA A 4 -5.38 2.14 -6.28
N ASP A 5 -5.83 2.61 -7.45
CA ASP A 5 -7.05 3.40 -7.56
C ASP A 5 -8.30 2.61 -7.10
N GLY A 6 -8.32 1.30 -7.37
CA GLY A 6 -9.39 0.40 -6.93
C GLY A 6 -9.49 0.31 -5.41
N TRP A 7 -8.36 0.09 -4.76
CA TRP A 7 -8.27 0.06 -3.31
C TRP A 7 -8.57 1.42 -2.68
N LEU A 8 -8.12 2.52 -3.30
CA LEU A 8 -8.38 3.85 -2.79
C LEU A 8 -9.88 4.18 -2.75
N ARG A 9 -10.62 3.88 -3.83
CA ARG A 9 -12.07 4.11 -3.86
C ARG A 9 -12.80 3.35 -2.76
N ARG A 10 -12.36 2.12 -2.46
CA ARG A 10 -12.91 1.32 -1.35
C ARG A 10 -12.62 1.96 0.01
N ALA A 11 -11.40 2.42 0.25
CA ALA A 11 -11.06 3.15 1.47
C ALA A 11 -11.88 4.44 1.64
N GLU A 12 -12.09 5.20 0.57
CA GLU A 12 -12.93 6.40 0.59
C GLU A 12 -14.38 6.07 0.93
N SER A 13 -14.92 4.98 0.38
CA SER A 13 -16.26 4.48 0.71
C SER A 13 -16.37 4.05 2.18
N ALA A 14 -15.35 3.35 2.71
CA ALA A 14 -15.31 2.95 4.12
C ALA A 14 -15.25 4.17 5.04
N GLY A 15 -14.39 5.15 4.72
CA GLY A 15 -14.31 6.42 5.47
C GLY A 15 -15.61 7.22 5.43
N ALA A 16 -16.29 7.27 4.29
CA ALA A 16 -17.61 7.91 4.19
C ALA A 16 -18.67 7.19 5.05
N SER A 17 -18.60 5.85 5.12
CA SER A 17 -19.51 5.06 5.97
C SER A 17 -19.27 5.33 7.46
N LEU A 18 -18.00 5.38 7.89
CA LEU A 18 -17.62 5.72 9.26
C LEU A 18 -18.14 7.11 9.67
N ARG A 19 -17.96 8.11 8.79
CA ARG A 19 -18.49 9.46 9.01
C ARG A 19 -20.00 9.49 9.18
N GLY A 20 -20.73 8.73 8.35
CA GLY A 20 -22.19 8.62 8.48
C GLY A 20 -22.59 8.06 9.85
N LEU A 21 -21.90 7.00 10.29
CA LEU A 21 -22.16 6.34 11.57
C LEU A 21 -21.82 7.22 12.78
N ALA A 22 -20.80 8.07 12.69
CA ALA A 22 -20.40 8.99 13.76
C ALA A 22 -21.47 10.01 14.14
N SER A 23 -22.38 10.31 13.20
CA SER A 23 -23.47 11.28 13.42
C SER A 23 -24.71 10.70 14.13
N VAL A 24 -24.80 9.37 14.27
CA VAL A 24 -26.01 8.68 14.73
C VAL A 24 -26.26 8.74 16.25
N PRO A 25 -25.25 8.58 17.14
CA PRO A 25 -25.51 8.53 18.59
C PRO A 25 -26.05 9.85 19.13
N GLY A 26 -27.09 9.76 19.98
CA GLY A 26 -27.65 10.90 20.70
C GLY A 26 -26.82 11.34 21.92
N ASP A 27 -26.10 10.40 22.53
CA ASP A 27 -25.24 10.66 23.70
C ASP A 27 -23.94 11.38 23.28
N LEU A 28 -23.61 12.47 23.98
CA LEU A 28 -22.46 13.32 23.66
C LEU A 28 -21.13 12.60 23.84
N ARG A 29 -20.98 11.79 24.88
CA ARG A 29 -19.72 11.08 25.17
C ARG A 29 -19.44 10.01 24.12
N VAL A 30 -20.46 9.28 23.69
CA VAL A 30 -20.34 8.31 22.58
C VAL A 30 -19.98 9.02 21.29
N ARG A 31 -20.63 10.16 21.03
CA ARG A 31 -20.38 10.96 19.83
C ARG A 31 -18.96 11.48 19.79
N GLU A 32 -18.40 11.93 20.92
CA GLU A 32 -16.99 12.33 21.02
C GLU A 32 -16.06 11.15 20.68
N GLN A 33 -16.25 10.00 21.32
CA GLN A 33 -15.38 8.84 21.10
C GLN A 33 -15.44 8.31 19.66
N ILE A 34 -16.64 8.28 19.06
CA ILE A 34 -16.78 7.87 17.65
C ILE A 34 -16.28 8.97 16.71
N GLY A 35 -16.40 10.24 17.09
CA GLY A 35 -15.82 11.37 16.35
C GLY A 35 -14.29 11.30 16.26
N ASP A 36 -13.62 10.80 17.30
CA ASP A 36 -12.18 10.52 17.26
C ASP A 36 -11.86 9.42 16.23
N ILE A 37 -12.65 8.35 16.18
CA ILE A 37 -12.50 7.27 15.18
C ILE A 37 -12.71 7.82 13.76
N ASP A 38 -13.74 8.63 13.52
CA ASP A 38 -13.98 9.26 12.21
C ASP A 38 -12.79 10.14 11.79
N SER A 39 -12.28 10.95 12.71
CA SER A 39 -11.14 11.84 12.47
C SER A 39 -9.88 11.05 12.11
N GLN A 40 -9.59 9.99 12.86
CA GLN A 40 -8.45 9.11 12.59
C GLN A 40 -8.63 8.35 11.27
N ALA A 41 -9.85 7.92 10.92
CA ALA A 41 -10.16 7.19 9.71
C ALA A 41 -10.03 8.09 8.49
N ALA A 42 -10.52 9.34 8.59
CA ALA A 42 -10.34 10.36 7.57
C ALA A 42 -8.85 10.62 7.30
N ALA A 43 -8.04 10.70 8.37
CA ALA A 43 -6.60 10.85 8.22
C ALA A 43 -5.95 9.60 7.60
N ALA A 44 -6.41 8.38 7.92
CA ALA A 44 -5.92 7.16 7.29
C ALA A 44 -6.25 7.11 5.78
N VAL A 45 -7.42 7.60 5.37
CA VAL A 45 -7.78 7.75 3.95
C VAL A 45 -6.86 8.76 3.25
N VAL A 46 -6.50 9.87 3.91
CA VAL A 46 -5.52 10.83 3.37
C VAL A 46 -4.15 10.17 3.17
N ASP A 47 -3.69 9.37 4.14
CA ASP A 47 -2.43 8.63 4.04
C ASP A 47 -2.48 7.61 2.89
N LEU A 48 -3.59 6.87 2.73
CA LEU A 48 -3.82 5.95 1.61
C LEU A 48 -3.82 6.65 0.25
N ARG A 49 -4.35 7.89 0.13
CA ARG A 49 -4.26 8.68 -1.11
C ARG A 49 -2.81 8.99 -1.46
N ARG A 50 -1.99 9.37 -0.47
CA ARG A 50 -0.56 9.62 -0.68
C ARG A 50 0.13 8.33 -1.13
N PHE A 51 -0.17 7.23 -0.46
CA PHE A 51 0.42 5.93 -0.76
C PHE A 51 0.05 5.42 -2.16
N ALA A 52 -1.20 5.56 -2.58
CA ALA A 52 -1.64 5.22 -3.94
C ALA A 52 -0.90 6.00 -5.03
N ARG A 53 -0.62 7.29 -4.80
CA ARG A 53 0.20 8.11 -5.71
C ARG A 53 1.63 7.61 -5.78
N GLN A 54 2.20 7.17 -4.66
CA GLN A 54 3.56 6.59 -4.64
C GLN A 54 3.62 5.29 -5.42
N ILE A 55 2.67 4.37 -5.20
CA ILE A 55 2.57 3.11 -5.97
C ILE A 55 2.52 3.42 -7.47
N THR A 56 1.65 4.35 -7.87
CA THR A 56 1.50 4.75 -9.28
C THR A 56 2.79 5.34 -9.86
N ALA A 57 3.56 6.08 -9.07
CA ALA A 57 4.86 6.62 -9.50
C ALA A 57 5.89 5.51 -9.72
N VAL A 58 5.96 4.53 -8.82
CA VAL A 58 6.87 3.37 -8.94
C VAL A 58 6.46 2.48 -10.12
N GLU A 59 5.17 2.22 -10.32
CA GLU A 59 4.63 1.51 -11.49
C GLU A 59 5.04 2.19 -12.79
N ARG A 60 4.92 3.53 -12.85
CA ARG A 60 5.30 4.30 -14.05
C ARG A 60 6.81 4.27 -14.30
N ALA A 61 7.63 4.29 -13.25
CA ALA A 61 9.08 4.13 -13.37
C ALA A 61 9.44 2.72 -13.89
N ALA A 62 8.81 1.68 -13.35
CA ALA A 62 9.03 0.30 -13.79
C ALA A 62 8.62 0.07 -15.25
N ALA A 63 7.48 0.65 -15.68
CA ALA A 63 7.01 0.60 -17.06
C ALA A 63 8.01 1.23 -18.05
N GLY A 64 8.81 2.21 -17.61
CA GLY A 64 9.85 2.85 -18.41
C GLY A 64 11.05 1.97 -18.75
N ILE A 65 11.29 0.86 -18.02
CA ILE A 65 12.49 0.03 -18.17
C ILE A 65 12.47 -0.86 -19.43
N GLY A 66 11.34 -0.98 -20.14
CA GLY A 66 11.30 -1.66 -21.43
C GLY A 66 11.76 -3.13 -21.36
N VAL A 67 11.33 -3.86 -20.33
CA VAL A 67 11.81 -5.21 -19.96
C VAL A 67 11.82 -6.21 -21.12
N TYR A 68 10.81 -6.19 -21.98
CA TYR A 68 10.76 -7.08 -23.15
C TYR A 68 11.93 -6.83 -24.11
N ARG A 69 12.23 -5.55 -24.37
CA ARG A 69 13.38 -5.13 -25.19
C ARG A 69 14.69 -5.60 -24.55
N LEU A 70 14.85 -5.35 -23.24
CA LEU A 70 16.06 -5.76 -22.50
C LEU A 70 16.27 -7.28 -22.49
N ARG A 71 15.22 -8.08 -22.30
CA ARG A 71 15.33 -9.55 -22.34
C ARG A 71 15.75 -10.05 -23.72
N THR A 72 15.22 -9.44 -24.78
CA THR A 72 15.59 -9.76 -26.17
C THR A 72 17.04 -9.36 -26.46
N GLU A 73 17.45 -8.18 -26.01
CA GLU A 73 18.81 -7.67 -26.15
C GLU A 73 19.80 -8.56 -25.41
N ARG A 74 19.49 -8.93 -24.16
CA ARG A 74 20.26 -9.88 -23.36
C ARG A 74 20.46 -11.20 -24.08
N ALA A 75 19.39 -11.82 -24.59
CA ALA A 75 19.47 -13.09 -25.30
C ALA A 75 20.37 -12.98 -26.54
N THR A 76 20.27 -11.88 -27.28
CA THR A 76 21.11 -11.60 -28.45
C THR A 76 22.59 -11.47 -28.06
N LEU A 77 22.89 -10.71 -26.99
CA LEU A 77 24.25 -10.53 -26.49
C LEU A 77 24.88 -11.84 -26.00
N VAL A 78 24.14 -12.62 -25.21
CA VAL A 78 24.59 -13.91 -24.68
C VAL A 78 24.84 -14.91 -25.80
N ASN A 79 23.94 -15.02 -26.78
CA ASN A 79 24.15 -15.88 -27.94
C ASN A 79 25.38 -15.45 -28.76
N GLY A 80 25.60 -14.15 -28.93
CA GLY A 80 26.79 -13.63 -29.60
C GLY A 80 28.11 -14.01 -28.92
N LEU A 81 28.11 -14.13 -27.59
CA LEU A 81 29.30 -14.52 -26.81
C LEU A 81 29.73 -15.99 -27.04
N LEU A 82 28.81 -16.89 -27.41
CA LEU A 82 29.10 -18.31 -27.61
C LEU A 82 30.10 -18.59 -28.74
N HIS A 83 30.24 -17.65 -29.67
CA HIS A 83 31.07 -17.80 -30.87
C HIS A 83 32.24 -16.80 -30.92
N LEU A 84 32.39 -15.99 -29.87
CA LEU A 84 33.46 -15.01 -29.77
C LEU A 84 34.67 -15.61 -29.03
N PRO A 85 35.88 -15.61 -29.64
CA PRO A 85 37.09 -15.97 -28.93
C PRO A 85 37.40 -14.93 -27.84
N ASP A 86 38.23 -15.31 -26.87
CA ASP A 86 38.70 -14.36 -25.86
C ASP A 86 39.45 -13.19 -26.52
N GLY A 87 39.10 -11.98 -26.10
CA GLY A 87 39.65 -10.75 -26.65
C GLY A 87 38.83 -9.51 -26.31
N PRO A 88 39.25 -8.31 -26.76
CA PRO A 88 38.62 -7.04 -26.42
C PRO A 88 37.13 -6.98 -26.77
N LEU A 89 36.73 -7.53 -27.92
CA LEU A 89 35.33 -7.56 -28.35
C LEU A 89 34.45 -8.41 -27.43
N ARG A 90 34.95 -9.55 -26.97
CA ARG A 90 34.25 -10.42 -26.01
C ARG A 90 34.08 -9.72 -24.66
N GLN A 91 35.12 -9.02 -24.18
CA GLN A 91 35.04 -8.23 -22.95
C GLN A 91 33.99 -7.12 -23.04
N GLU A 92 33.94 -6.40 -24.16
CA GLU A 92 32.95 -5.34 -24.37
C GLU A 92 31.52 -5.90 -24.42
N ARG A 93 31.30 -7.03 -25.10
CA ARG A 93 30.00 -7.72 -25.11
C ARG A 93 29.60 -8.19 -23.72
N GLN A 94 30.55 -8.64 -22.90
CA GLN A 94 30.29 -9.03 -21.52
C GLN A 94 29.85 -7.84 -20.66
N ARG A 95 30.49 -6.67 -20.81
CA ARG A 95 30.06 -5.43 -20.13
C ARG A 95 28.65 -5.03 -20.53
N ALA A 96 28.30 -5.16 -21.81
CA ALA A 96 26.94 -4.90 -22.28
C ALA A 96 25.92 -5.86 -21.65
N VAL A 97 26.25 -7.15 -21.51
CA VAL A 97 25.40 -8.11 -20.78
C VAL A 97 25.21 -7.67 -19.33
N THR A 98 26.29 -7.33 -18.63
CA THR A 98 26.22 -6.83 -17.25
C THR A 98 25.32 -5.61 -17.14
N ALA A 99 25.46 -4.62 -18.02
CA ALA A 99 24.61 -3.42 -18.00
C ALA A 99 23.12 -3.71 -18.25
N VAL A 100 22.80 -4.71 -19.08
CA VAL A 100 21.41 -5.16 -19.29
C VAL A 100 20.89 -5.92 -18.06
N ASP A 101 21.72 -6.76 -17.44
CA ASP A 101 21.39 -7.48 -16.22
C ASP A 101 21.11 -6.52 -15.05
N ASP A 102 21.91 -5.46 -14.90
CA ASP A 102 21.69 -4.43 -13.89
C ASP A 102 20.34 -3.73 -14.06
N GLN A 103 19.93 -3.42 -15.29
CA GLN A 103 18.64 -2.82 -15.58
C GLN A 103 17.47 -3.77 -15.28
N LEU A 104 17.62 -5.06 -15.60
CA LEU A 104 16.63 -6.07 -15.25
C LEU A 104 16.52 -6.26 -13.73
N ALA A 105 17.64 -6.21 -13.01
CA ALA A 105 17.64 -6.26 -11.55
C ALA A 105 16.94 -5.05 -10.92
N VAL A 106 17.14 -3.84 -11.46
CA VAL A 106 16.37 -2.65 -11.05
C VAL A 106 14.87 -2.85 -11.25
N TYR A 107 14.45 -3.39 -12.40
CA TYR A 107 13.04 -3.67 -12.65
C TYR A 107 12.45 -4.64 -11.63
N GLU A 108 13.13 -5.74 -11.31
CA GLU A 108 12.63 -6.71 -10.32
C GLU A 108 12.53 -6.08 -8.93
N ARG A 109 13.48 -5.24 -8.52
CA ARG A 109 13.37 -4.48 -7.26
C ARG A 109 12.14 -3.57 -7.22
N LEU A 110 11.87 -2.84 -8.31
CA LEU A 110 10.66 -2.02 -8.42
C LEU A 110 9.39 -2.85 -8.34
N ARG A 111 9.36 -4.01 -9.02
CA ARG A 111 8.21 -4.92 -9.02
C ARG A 111 7.91 -5.46 -7.62
N VAL A 112 8.94 -5.92 -6.91
CA VAL A 112 8.81 -6.38 -5.51
C VAL A 112 8.32 -5.25 -4.60
N ALA A 113 8.80 -4.02 -4.78
CA ALA A 113 8.32 -2.87 -4.02
C ALA A 113 6.83 -2.58 -4.30
N ILE A 114 6.41 -2.59 -5.56
CA ILE A 114 5.00 -2.42 -5.96
C ILE A 114 4.11 -3.48 -5.30
N ASP A 115 4.49 -4.75 -5.41
CA ASP A 115 3.72 -5.88 -4.84
C ASP A 115 3.56 -5.73 -3.32
N THR A 116 4.65 -5.36 -2.62
CA THR A 116 4.66 -5.14 -1.17
C THR A 116 3.76 -3.96 -0.77
N MET A 117 3.87 -2.84 -1.49
CA MET A 117 3.05 -1.67 -1.23
C MET A 117 1.57 -1.95 -1.49
N LEU A 118 1.22 -2.61 -2.60
CA LEU A 118 -0.16 -2.99 -2.90
C LEU A 118 -0.75 -3.92 -1.83
N ALA A 119 0.01 -4.93 -1.40
CA ALA A 119 -0.43 -5.83 -0.33
C ALA A 119 -0.71 -5.07 0.97
N LYS A 120 0.14 -4.08 1.32
CA LYS A 120 -0.09 -3.26 2.51
C LYS A 120 -1.32 -2.37 2.38
N MET A 121 -1.47 -1.70 1.23
CA MET A 121 -2.64 -0.87 0.95
C MET A 121 -3.92 -1.69 1.09
N GLN A 122 -3.93 -2.88 0.49
CA GLN A 122 -5.05 -3.82 0.52
C GLN A 122 -5.40 -4.24 1.95
N SER A 123 -4.40 -4.59 2.77
CA SER A 123 -4.59 -4.92 4.19
C SER A 123 -5.18 -3.75 4.99
N THR A 124 -4.66 -2.53 4.81
CA THR A 124 -5.18 -1.34 5.50
C THR A 124 -6.62 -1.01 5.07
N VAL A 125 -6.95 -1.13 3.78
CA VAL A 125 -8.31 -0.88 3.27
C VAL A 125 -9.31 -1.89 3.86
N LEU A 126 -8.97 -3.18 3.86
CA LEU A 126 -9.81 -4.22 4.46
C LEU A 126 -10.01 -3.99 5.96
N GLY A 127 -9.00 -3.48 6.66
CA GLY A 127 -9.12 -3.10 8.07
C GLY A 127 -10.08 -1.92 8.27
N LEU A 128 -10.05 -0.89 7.41
CA LEU A 128 -11.02 0.21 7.44
C LEU A 128 -12.46 -0.26 7.15
N GLU A 129 -12.65 -1.22 6.24
CA GLU A 129 -13.97 -1.80 5.97
C GLU A 129 -14.49 -2.61 7.17
N SER A 130 -13.62 -3.38 7.81
CA SER A 130 -13.94 -4.10 9.06
C SER A 130 -14.29 -3.15 10.20
N LEU A 131 -13.56 -2.04 10.34
CA LEU A 131 -13.83 -0.97 11.29
C LEU A 131 -15.23 -0.36 11.06
N ALA A 132 -15.59 -0.08 9.81
CA ALA A 132 -16.92 0.42 9.45
C ALA A 132 -18.05 -0.58 9.83
N ALA A 133 -17.85 -1.86 9.54
CA ALA A 133 -18.81 -2.90 9.90
C ALA A 133 -19.00 -3.02 11.42
N ARG A 134 -17.91 -3.01 12.19
CA ARG A 134 -17.94 -3.07 13.66
C ARG A 134 -18.58 -1.83 14.29
N LEU A 135 -18.31 -0.64 13.74
CA LEU A 135 -18.95 0.58 14.20
C LEU A 135 -20.47 0.56 13.93
N ALA A 136 -20.88 0.04 12.77
CA ALA A 136 -22.30 -0.14 12.47
C ALA A 136 -22.99 -1.07 13.47
N GLU A 137 -22.33 -2.17 13.86
CA GLU A 137 -22.82 -3.07 14.91
C GLU A 137 -22.98 -2.34 16.26
N VAL A 138 -21.96 -1.57 16.67
CA VAL A 138 -22.00 -0.80 17.92
C VAL A 138 -23.15 0.21 17.92
N THR A 139 -23.33 0.94 16.82
CA THR A 139 -24.42 1.91 16.68
C THR A 139 -25.79 1.24 16.68
N ALA A 140 -25.94 0.07 16.04
CA ALA A 140 -27.18 -0.69 16.07
C ALA A 140 -27.51 -1.20 17.48
N LEU A 141 -26.51 -1.73 18.20
CA LEU A 141 -26.67 -2.17 19.59
C LEU A 141 -27.11 -0.99 20.49
N TYR A 142 -26.44 0.15 20.37
CA TYR A 142 -26.80 1.37 21.10
C TYR A 142 -28.26 1.78 20.88
N ALA A 143 -28.75 1.73 19.64
CA ALA A 143 -30.14 2.05 19.32
C ALA A 143 -31.15 1.09 19.98
N THR A 144 -30.75 -0.17 20.23
CA THR A 144 -31.62 -1.18 20.86
C THR A 144 -31.55 -1.22 22.39
N THR A 145 -30.40 -0.88 22.99
CA THR A 145 -30.18 -1.00 24.45
C THR A 145 -30.38 0.31 25.21
N GLY A 146 -30.52 1.44 24.51
CA GLY A 146 -30.87 2.73 25.12
C GLY A 146 -29.77 3.36 25.98
N GLY A 147 -28.51 2.94 25.82
CA GLY A 147 -27.39 3.49 26.59
C GLY A 147 -26.05 2.79 26.37
N VAL A 148 -25.00 3.41 26.90
CA VAL A 148 -23.61 2.95 26.79
C VAL A 148 -23.31 1.95 27.90
N SER A 149 -23.07 0.69 27.53
CA SER A 149 -22.46 -0.27 28.44
C SER A 149 -20.94 -0.07 28.49
N ALA A 150 -20.30 -0.45 29.60
CA ALA A 150 -18.84 -0.55 29.68
C ALA A 150 -18.25 -1.39 28.53
N VAL A 151 -18.99 -2.41 28.08
CA VAL A 151 -18.64 -3.24 26.91
C VAL A 151 -18.55 -2.42 25.63
N THR A 152 -19.47 -1.47 25.42
CA THR A 152 -19.49 -0.59 24.26
C THR A 152 -18.27 0.34 24.25
N ALA A 153 -17.91 0.92 25.41
CA ALA A 153 -16.74 1.78 25.53
C ALA A 153 -15.43 1.02 25.26
N THR A 154 -15.29 -0.22 25.77
CA THR A 154 -14.11 -1.07 25.48
C THR A 154 -14.02 -1.43 24.01
N ARG A 155 -15.13 -1.73 23.34
CA ARG A 155 -15.15 -2.00 21.89
C ARG A 155 -14.66 -0.78 21.11
N ILE A 156 -15.16 0.42 21.43
CA ILE A 156 -14.77 1.67 20.77
C ILE A 156 -13.27 1.96 20.97
N ALA A 157 -12.72 1.75 22.17
CA ALA A 157 -11.28 1.92 22.41
C ALA A 157 -10.44 0.97 21.54
N GLY A 158 -10.81 -0.32 21.45
CA GLY A 158 -10.12 -1.28 20.59
C GLY A 158 -10.17 -0.93 19.10
N LEU A 159 -11.23 -0.25 18.64
CA LEU A 159 -11.32 0.25 17.26
C LEU A 159 -10.32 1.38 16.97
N ALA A 160 -10.06 2.25 17.95
CA ALA A 160 -9.04 3.30 17.83
C ALA A 160 -7.63 2.68 17.80
N ASP A 161 -7.35 1.69 18.65
CA ASP A 161 -6.07 0.97 18.66
C ASP A 161 -5.82 0.23 17.33
N ASP A 162 -6.83 -0.46 16.80
CA ASP A 162 -6.77 -1.13 15.49
C ASP A 162 -6.38 -0.13 14.37
N LEU A 163 -6.94 1.08 14.44
CA LEU A 163 -6.71 2.13 13.46
C LEU A 163 -5.32 2.75 13.56
N ASP A 164 -4.83 2.99 14.77
CA ASP A 164 -3.45 3.45 14.98
C ASP A 164 -2.42 2.41 14.49
N GLY A 165 -2.67 1.13 14.78
CA GLY A 165 -1.87 0.02 14.26
C GLY A 165 -1.84 -0.04 12.73
N MET A 166 -2.98 0.21 12.08
CA MET A 166 -3.08 0.30 10.62
C MET A 166 -2.24 1.46 10.05
N ARG A 167 -2.33 2.64 10.66
CA ARG A 167 -1.57 3.84 10.25
C ARG A 167 -0.07 3.63 10.41
N THR A 168 0.35 3.12 11.57
CA THR A 168 1.75 2.79 11.86
C THR A 168 2.30 1.79 10.85
N GLY A 169 1.53 0.73 10.55
CA GLY A 169 1.91 -0.24 9.54
C GLY A 169 2.07 0.37 8.14
N LEU A 170 1.19 1.29 7.74
CA LEU A 170 1.27 1.96 6.45
C LEU A 170 2.53 2.83 6.34
N ALA A 171 2.83 3.61 7.38
CA ALA A 171 4.03 4.43 7.46
C ALA A 171 5.32 3.58 7.40
N GLU A 172 5.31 2.42 8.06
CA GLU A 172 6.43 1.49 8.03
C GLU A 172 6.66 0.89 6.64
N ALA A 173 5.60 0.49 5.94
CA ALA A 173 5.72 -0.01 4.57
C ALA A 173 6.25 1.06 3.61
N GLU A 174 5.85 2.32 3.77
CA GLU A 174 6.40 3.44 3.02
C GLU A 174 7.91 3.64 3.30
N ARG A 175 8.33 3.49 4.55
CA ARG A 175 9.75 3.57 4.93
C ARG A 175 10.57 2.44 4.32
N LEU A 176 10.12 1.19 4.46
CA LEU A 176 10.79 0.01 3.94
C LEU A 176 10.88 0.04 2.41
N SER A 177 9.83 0.48 1.73
CA SER A 177 9.83 0.61 0.26
C SER A 177 10.86 1.65 -0.19
N ARG A 178 10.95 2.81 0.47
CA ARG A 178 11.98 3.80 0.16
C ARG A 178 13.40 3.28 0.37
N GLN A 179 13.63 2.48 1.41
CA GLN A 179 14.93 1.87 1.68
C GLN A 179 15.29 0.84 0.59
N ALA A 180 14.36 -0.04 0.24
CA ALA A 180 14.57 -1.03 -0.82
C ALA A 180 14.86 -0.40 -2.18
N LEU A 181 14.27 0.76 -2.45
CA LEU A 181 14.50 1.52 -3.69
C LEU A 181 15.76 2.39 -3.68
N GLY A 182 16.23 2.78 -2.49
CA GLY A 182 17.38 3.68 -2.32
C GLY A 182 18.73 2.99 -2.13
N THR A 183 18.75 1.66 -1.95
CA THR A 183 19.98 0.91 -1.69
C THR A 183 20.43 0.19 -2.95
N PRO A 184 21.50 0.61 -3.65
CA PRO A 184 22.18 -0.25 -4.60
C PRO A 184 22.83 -1.40 -3.81
N GLU A 185 22.49 -2.65 -4.11
CA GLU A 185 23.28 -3.77 -3.59
C GLU A 185 24.71 -3.69 -4.15
N PRO A 186 25.74 -3.96 -3.33
CA PRO A 186 27.15 -3.89 -3.71
C PRO A 186 27.58 -5.00 -4.68
#